data_AF-A0A081BLH7-F1
#
_entry.id   AF-A0A081BLH7-F1
#
_cell.length_a   1.000
_cell.length_b   1.000
_cell.length_c   1.000
_cell.angle_alpha   90.00
_cell.angle_beta   90.00
_cell.angle_gamma   90.00
#
_symmetry.space_group_name_H-M   'P 1'
#
loop_
_entity.id
_entity.type
_entity.pdbx_description
1 polymer ?
#
loop_
_entity_poly.entity_id
_entity_poly.type
_entity_poly.pdbx_seq_one_letter_code
_entity_poly.pdbx_strand_id
1 'polypeptide(L)'
;MTPDIQKLPENVRTFWETKEREFNERLLKFSYSTWIEPIRLPYPEKSGLCYLMERHLCFEDFPKAGFFLFNKPETYTKTSFRIPIAEICSVELLRLSEFETKFFGRSYSRGWLAGLFPFLHPEPLVLVLGVRDNANQVAYTVFRDLDDPEAWCSLLHQSSMNQ
;
A
#
# COMPACT_ATOMS: atom_id res chain seq x y z
N MET A 1 5.14 11.97 11.28
CA MET A 1 5.74 11.63 12.59
C MET A 1 6.36 10.26 12.46
N THR A 2 7.63 10.09 12.85
CA THR A 2 8.28 8.76 12.88
C THR A 2 7.64 7.91 13.99
N PRO A 3 7.33 6.62 13.77
CA PRO A 3 6.77 5.77 14.80
C PRO A 3 7.74 5.65 15.98
N ASP A 4 7.21 5.79 17.19
CA ASP A 4 7.96 5.54 18.41
C ASP A 4 7.98 4.02 18.68
N ILE A 5 8.90 3.33 18.00
CA ILE A 5 9.04 1.88 18.04
C ILE A 5 9.28 1.38 19.48
N GLN A 6 9.82 2.21 20.37
CA GLN A 6 10.10 1.86 21.77
C GLN A 6 8.84 1.68 22.61
N LYS A 7 7.70 2.19 22.16
CA LYS A 7 6.40 2.02 22.82
C LYS A 7 5.62 0.77 22.36
N LEU A 8 6.14 0.04 21.37
CA LEU A 8 5.47 -1.14 20.83
C LEU A 8 5.73 -2.39 21.68
N PRO A 9 4.84 -3.40 21.63
CA PRO A 9 5.10 -4.71 22.24
C PRO A 9 6.44 -5.30 21.77
N GLU A 10 7.13 -6.03 22.65
CA GLU A 10 8.52 -6.48 22.43
C GLU A 10 8.72 -7.25 21.11
N ASN A 11 7.77 -8.11 20.76
CA ASN A 11 7.80 -8.87 19.50
C ASN A 11 7.69 -7.95 18.27
N VAL A 12 6.86 -6.91 18.34
CA VAL A 12 6.68 -5.92 17.26
C VAL A 12 7.90 -5.00 17.15
N ARG A 13 8.45 -4.57 18.31
CA ARG A 13 9.69 -3.80 18.35
C ARG A 13 10.86 -4.58 17.74
N THR A 14 11.07 -5.82 18.17
CA THR A 14 12.15 -6.69 17.66
C THR A 14 12.03 -6.90 16.15
N PHE A 15 10.80 -7.04 15.65
CA PHE A 15 10.54 -7.13 14.22
C PHE A 15 11.04 -5.87 13.48
N TRP A 16 10.67 -4.67 13.94
CA TRP A 16 11.08 -3.43 13.30
C TRP A 16 12.58 -3.16 13.41
N GLU A 17 13.19 -3.40 14.58
CA GLU A 17 14.65 -3.29 14.75
C GLU A 17 15.40 -4.24 13.82
N THR A 18 14.85 -5.44 13.59
CA THR A 18 15.41 -6.39 12.62
C THR A 18 15.31 -5.86 11.21
N LYS A 19 14.18 -5.27 10.83
CA LYS A 19 13.99 -4.64 9.51
C LYS A 19 14.95 -3.46 9.34
N GLU A 20 15.00 -2.51 10.27
CA GLU A 20 15.92 -1.36 10.19
C GLU A 20 17.38 -1.80 10.03
N ARG A 21 17.78 -2.88 10.72
CA ARG A 21 19.12 -3.48 10.57
C ARG A 21 19.32 -4.18 9.23
N GLU A 22 18.33 -4.95 8.76
CA GLU A 22 18.36 -5.64 7.46
C GLU A 22 18.55 -4.65 6.30
N PHE A 23 17.87 -3.50 6.39
CA PHE A 23 17.88 -2.47 5.37
C PHE A 23 18.96 -1.40 5.56
N ASN A 24 19.56 -1.33 6.74
CA ASN A 24 20.41 -0.21 7.17
C ASN A 24 19.74 1.15 6.89
N GLU A 25 18.46 1.24 7.24
CA GLU A 25 17.58 2.39 7.04
C GLU A 25 16.63 2.52 8.22
N ARG A 26 16.29 3.76 8.57
CA ARG A 26 15.30 4.00 9.60
C ARG A 26 13.88 3.81 9.07
N LEU A 27 13.01 3.25 9.91
CA LEU A 27 11.58 3.14 9.67
C LEU A 27 10.89 4.50 9.89
N LEU A 28 10.15 4.95 8.89
CA LEU A 28 9.43 6.23 8.91
C LEU A 28 7.93 6.09 9.18
N LYS A 29 7.29 5.04 8.67
CA LYS A 29 5.86 4.73 8.88
C LYS A 29 5.56 3.29 8.49
N PHE A 30 4.53 2.68 9.08
CA PHE A 30 4.06 1.35 8.68
C PHE A 30 2.56 1.19 8.89
N SER A 31 1.94 0.33 8.10
CA SER A 31 0.51 0.02 8.17
C SER A 31 0.19 -1.36 7.62
N TYR A 32 -0.90 -1.94 8.10
CA TYR A 32 -1.58 -2.95 7.29
C TYR A 32 -2.16 -2.28 6.05
N SER A 33 -2.12 -2.96 4.92
CA SER A 33 -2.63 -2.41 3.66
C SER A 33 -3.08 -3.53 2.74
N THR A 34 -3.88 -3.17 1.74
CA THR A 34 -4.11 -4.00 0.57
C THR A 34 -3.39 -3.38 -0.62
N TRP A 35 -2.44 -4.10 -1.18
CA TRP A 35 -1.81 -3.78 -2.46
C TRP A 35 -2.71 -4.21 -3.61
N ILE A 36 -2.83 -3.34 -4.62
CA ILE A 36 -3.66 -3.51 -5.81
C ILE A 36 -2.78 -3.32 -7.06
N GLU A 37 -2.88 -4.28 -7.99
CA GLU A 37 -2.33 -4.15 -9.34
C GLU A 37 -3.42 -3.67 -10.32
N PRO A 38 -3.35 -2.44 -10.86
CA PRO A 38 -4.40 -1.90 -11.74
C PRO A 38 -4.27 -2.38 -13.20
N ILE A 39 -4.08 -3.69 -13.42
CA ILE A 39 -3.82 -4.27 -14.75
C ILE A 39 -5.11 -4.72 -15.44
N ARG A 40 -6.06 -5.27 -14.68
CA ARG A 40 -7.32 -5.83 -15.21
C ARG A 40 -8.40 -5.89 -14.12
N LEU A 41 -9.63 -6.18 -14.52
CA LEU A 41 -10.74 -6.42 -13.59
C LEU A 41 -11.13 -7.91 -13.54
N PRO A 42 -11.49 -8.45 -12.35
CA PRO A 42 -11.26 -7.86 -11.03
C PRO A 42 -9.75 -7.67 -10.79
N TYR A 43 -9.37 -6.58 -10.11
CA TYR A 43 -7.95 -6.29 -9.89
C TYR A 43 -7.35 -7.28 -8.87
N PRO A 44 -6.14 -7.83 -9.13
CA PRO A 44 -5.44 -8.64 -8.14
C PRO A 44 -5.17 -7.84 -6.87
N GLU A 45 -5.48 -8.44 -5.73
CA GLU A 45 -5.30 -7.84 -4.41
C GLU A 45 -4.46 -8.74 -3.51
N LYS A 46 -3.55 -8.15 -2.74
CA LYS A 46 -2.85 -8.83 -1.64
C LYS A 46 -2.91 -7.98 -0.38
N SER A 47 -3.37 -8.58 0.71
CA SER A 47 -3.35 -7.96 2.03
C SER A 47 -2.00 -8.23 2.70
N GLY A 48 -1.38 -7.20 3.26
CA GLY A 48 -0.04 -7.29 3.81
C GLY A 48 0.34 -6.10 4.68
N LEU A 49 1.64 -5.99 4.95
CA LEU A 49 2.25 -4.87 5.66
C LEU A 49 2.95 -3.98 4.65
N CYS A 50 2.55 -2.70 4.61
CA CYS A 50 3.27 -1.66 3.89
C CYS A 50 4.08 -0.84 4.90
N TYR A 51 5.33 -0.55 4.58
CA TYR A 51 6.19 0.26 5.44
C TYR A 51 7.12 1.13 4.62
N LEU A 52 7.30 2.37 5.09
CA LEU A 52 8.17 3.36 4.51
C LEU A 52 9.46 3.42 5.32
N MET A 53 10.57 3.17 4.66
CA MET A 53 11.92 3.40 5.14
C MET A 53 12.47 4.72 4.55
N GLU A 54 13.67 5.14 4.95
CA GLU A 54 14.29 6.37 4.47
C GLU A 54 14.50 6.42 2.94
N ARG A 55 14.80 5.28 2.30
CA ARG A 55 15.05 5.23 0.85
C ARG A 55 14.08 4.35 0.10
N HIS A 56 13.27 3.54 0.78
CA HIS A 56 12.40 2.57 0.15
C HIS A 56 10.99 2.57 0.71
N LEU A 57 10.02 2.38 -0.16
CA LEU A 57 8.70 1.89 0.19
C LEU A 57 8.66 0.37 0.01
N CYS A 58 8.24 -0.35 1.05
CA CYS A 58 8.25 -1.80 1.06
C CYS A 58 6.84 -2.37 1.27
N PHE A 59 6.61 -3.56 0.73
CA PHE A 59 5.40 -4.33 0.97
C PHE A 59 5.75 -5.80 1.17
N GLU A 60 5.06 -6.46 2.11
CA GLU A 60 5.07 -7.90 2.24
C GLU A 60 3.69 -8.45 2.62
N ASP A 61 3.20 -9.45 1.88
CA ASP A 61 1.98 -10.17 2.25
C ASP A 61 2.27 -11.29 3.27
N PHE A 62 1.19 -11.81 3.86
CA PHE A 62 1.23 -12.91 4.81
C PHE A 62 0.28 -14.03 4.37
N PRO A 63 0.54 -15.29 4.75
CA PRO A 63 -0.37 -16.37 4.46
C PRO A 63 -1.72 -16.08 5.12
N LYS A 64 -2.79 -16.04 4.32
CA LYS A 64 -4.15 -16.00 4.86
C LYS A 64 -4.44 -17.36 5.50
N ALA A 65 -4.98 -17.35 6.72
CA ALA A 65 -5.45 -18.59 7.34
C ALA A 65 -6.49 -19.23 6.40
N GLY A 66 -6.28 -20.49 6.02
CA GLY A 66 -7.20 -21.20 5.12
C GLY A 66 -8.59 -21.26 5.75
N PHE A 67 -9.60 -20.75 5.04
CA PHE A 67 -10.98 -20.70 5.54
C PHE A 67 -11.73 -22.03 5.48
N PHE A 68 -11.09 -23.15 5.10
CA PHE A 68 -11.78 -24.43 4.90
C PHE A 68 -10.96 -25.66 5.32
N LEU A 69 -11.65 -26.60 5.99
CA LEU A 69 -11.16 -27.90 6.49
C LEU A 69 -10.76 -28.92 5.39
N PHE A 70 -10.93 -28.59 4.10
CA PHE A 70 -10.80 -29.58 3.01
C PHE A 70 -9.87 -29.18 1.85
N ASN A 71 -9.20 -28.03 1.91
CA ASN A 71 -8.22 -27.68 0.88
C ASN A 71 -6.83 -28.18 1.29
N LYS A 72 -6.20 -28.97 0.39
CA LYS A 72 -4.76 -29.23 0.45
C LYS A 72 -4.02 -27.90 0.62
N PRO A 73 -2.95 -27.84 1.41
CA PRO A 73 -2.18 -26.60 1.56
C PRO A 73 -1.64 -26.22 0.18
N GLU A 74 -2.26 -25.22 -0.45
CA GLU A 74 -1.62 -24.53 -1.56
C GLU A 74 -0.33 -23.96 -1.01
N THR A 75 0.80 -24.23 -1.69
CA THR A 75 2.09 -23.68 -1.32
C THR A 75 2.01 -22.16 -1.46
N TYR A 76 1.75 -21.48 -0.35
CA TYR A 76 1.65 -20.05 -0.30
C TYR A 76 2.96 -19.43 -0.80
N THR A 77 2.86 -18.67 -1.88
CA THR A 77 3.98 -17.89 -2.43
C THR A 77 3.88 -16.49 -1.87
N LYS A 78 4.88 -16.12 -1.06
CA LYS A 78 4.98 -14.79 -0.47
C LYS A 78 5.22 -13.75 -1.55
N THR A 79 4.41 -12.69 -1.55
CA THR A 79 4.62 -11.48 -2.34
C THR A 79 5.39 -10.49 -1.47
N SER A 80 6.57 -10.07 -1.92
CA SER A 80 7.30 -8.99 -1.27
C SER A 80 8.08 -8.19 -2.30
N PHE A 81 8.02 -6.87 -2.20
CA PHE A 81 8.77 -5.97 -3.09
C PHE A 81 9.22 -4.72 -2.35
N ARG A 82 10.13 -4.00 -2.99
CA ARG A 82 10.76 -2.77 -2.50
C ARG A 82 10.80 -1.80 -3.67
N ILE A 83 10.33 -0.58 -3.44
CA ILE A 83 10.32 0.50 -4.42
C ILE A 83 11.26 1.58 -3.89
N PRO A 84 12.40 1.83 -4.55
CA PRO A 84 13.23 2.98 -4.24
C PRO A 84 12.40 4.26 -4.36
N ILE A 85 12.48 5.14 -3.37
CA ILE A 85 11.73 6.40 -3.37
C ILE A 85 12.12 7.26 -4.59
N ALA A 86 13.36 7.17 -5.04
CA ALA A 86 13.87 7.83 -6.25
C ALA A 86 13.12 7.43 -7.54
N GLU A 87 12.53 6.22 -7.58
CA GLU A 87 11.76 5.74 -8.73
C GLU A 87 10.29 6.23 -8.68
N ILE A 88 9.82 6.74 -7.54
CA ILE A 88 8.46 7.24 -7.38
C ILE A 88 8.36 8.63 -8.02
N CYS A 89 7.73 8.70 -9.19
CA CYS A 89 7.59 9.93 -9.97
C CYS A 89 6.24 10.64 -9.76
N SER A 90 5.23 9.95 -9.21
CA SER A 90 3.96 10.56 -8.82
C SER A 90 3.38 9.88 -7.58
N VAL A 91 2.74 10.68 -6.73
CA VAL A 91 2.02 10.23 -5.54
C VAL A 91 0.68 10.96 -5.55
N GLU A 92 -0.41 10.20 -5.51
CA GLU A 92 -1.76 10.74 -5.57
C GLU A 92 -2.64 10.04 -4.53
N LEU A 93 -3.56 10.78 -3.93
CA LEU A 93 -4.61 10.23 -3.09
C LEU A 93 -5.94 10.39 -3.81
N LEU A 94 -6.58 9.26 -4.12
CA LEU A 94 -7.83 9.22 -4.86
C LEU A 94 -8.91 8.55 -4.03
N ARG A 95 -10.17 8.91 -4.25
CA ARG A 95 -11.29 8.05 -3.85
C ARG A 95 -11.29 6.79 -4.71
N LEU A 96 -11.83 5.69 -4.19
CA LEU A 96 -11.88 4.42 -4.91
C LEU A 96 -12.55 4.54 -6.30
N SER A 97 -13.66 5.28 -6.43
CA SER A 97 -14.33 5.53 -7.71
C SER A 97 -13.51 6.38 -8.69
N GLU A 98 -12.72 7.33 -8.18
CA GLU A 98 -11.81 8.15 -9.00
C GLU A 98 -10.67 7.28 -9.53
N PHE A 99 -10.11 6.41 -8.69
CA PHE A 99 -9.17 5.37 -9.10
C PHE A 99 -9.76 4.45 -10.17
N GLU A 100 -10.96 3.90 -9.94
CA GLU A 100 -11.60 3.00 -10.91
C GLU A 100 -11.85 3.69 -12.26
N THR A 101 -12.29 4.95 -12.21
CA THR A 101 -12.51 5.75 -13.42
C THR A 101 -11.19 6.01 -14.15
N LYS A 102 -10.11 6.36 -13.42
CA LYS A 102 -8.79 6.64 -13.99
C LYS A 102 -8.19 5.43 -14.72
N PHE A 103 -8.29 4.24 -14.13
CA PHE A 103 -7.64 3.03 -14.67
C PHE A 103 -8.53 2.15 -15.54
N PHE A 104 -9.86 2.23 -15.39
CA PHE A 104 -10.80 1.33 -16.06
C PHE A 104 -11.95 2.05 -16.79
N GLY A 105 -11.96 3.39 -16.80
CA GLY A 105 -12.92 4.20 -17.54
C GLY A 105 -14.33 4.26 -16.95
N ARG A 106 -14.60 3.56 -15.83
CA ARG A 106 -15.86 3.60 -15.09
C ARG A 106 -15.69 3.16 -13.64
N SER A 107 -16.54 3.65 -12.75
CA SER A 107 -16.61 3.18 -11.36
C SER A 107 -17.51 1.94 -11.24
N TYR A 108 -17.05 0.95 -10.46
CA TYR A 108 -17.74 -0.32 -10.18
C TYR A 108 -18.14 -0.46 -8.72
N SER A 109 -17.38 0.16 -7.82
CA SER A 109 -17.61 0.14 -6.37
C SER A 109 -18.82 0.98 -5.92
N ARG A 110 -19.27 1.94 -6.73
CA ARG A 110 -20.49 2.69 -6.47
C ARG A 110 -21.72 1.88 -6.87
N GLY A 111 -22.37 1.25 -5.89
CA GLY A 111 -23.73 0.78 -6.06
C GLY A 111 -24.68 1.95 -6.41
N TRP A 112 -25.74 1.67 -7.16
CA TRP A 112 -26.76 2.66 -7.57
C TRP A 112 -27.34 3.50 -6.41
N LEU A 113 -27.32 2.97 -5.18
CA LEU A 113 -27.78 3.66 -3.97
C LEU A 113 -26.72 4.56 -3.31
N ALA A 114 -25.43 4.36 -3.59
CA ALA A 114 -24.35 5.17 -3.00
C ALA A 114 -24.39 6.63 -3.48
N GLY A 115 -24.92 6.88 -4.68
CA GLY A 115 -25.13 8.22 -5.22
C GLY A 115 -26.24 9.03 -4.52
N LEU A 116 -27.15 8.37 -3.81
CA LEU A 116 -28.27 9.02 -3.12
C LEU A 116 -27.92 9.49 -1.70
N PHE A 117 -26.91 8.88 -1.07
CA PHE A 117 -26.50 9.19 0.29
C PHE A 117 -24.97 9.26 0.45
N PRO A 118 -24.29 10.22 -0.20
CA PRO A 118 -22.83 10.34 -0.15
C PRO A 118 -22.29 10.64 1.27
N PHE A 119 -23.15 11.04 2.20
CA PHE A 119 -22.79 11.38 3.58
C PHE A 119 -22.79 10.19 4.55
N LEU A 120 -23.40 9.05 4.19
CA LEU A 120 -23.56 7.93 5.12
C LEU A 120 -22.29 7.08 5.26
N HIS A 121 -21.44 7.04 4.23
CA HIS A 121 -20.13 6.40 4.29
C HIS A 121 -19.12 7.16 3.42
N PRO A 122 -18.08 7.78 4.01
CA PRO A 122 -17.02 8.37 3.22
C PRO A 122 -16.36 7.27 2.38
N GLU A 123 -16.18 7.58 1.10
CA GLU A 123 -15.57 6.65 0.16
C GLU A 123 -14.11 6.36 0.55
N PRO A 124 -13.66 5.10 0.53
CA PRO A 124 -12.28 4.79 0.91
C PRO A 124 -11.29 5.49 -0.02
N LEU A 125 -10.24 6.03 0.59
CA LEU A 125 -9.12 6.62 -0.12
C LEU A 125 -8.09 5.53 -0.47
N VAL A 126 -7.49 5.69 -1.65
CA VAL A 126 -6.41 4.84 -2.15
C VAL A 126 -5.22 5.71 -2.50
N LEU A 127 -4.04 5.26 -2.08
CA LEU A 127 -2.76 5.88 -2.42
C LEU A 127 -2.27 5.27 -3.73
N VAL A 128 -2.14 6.10 -4.76
CA VAL A 128 -1.67 5.71 -6.10
C VAL A 128 -0.25 6.23 -6.30
N LEU A 129 0.66 5.33 -6.65
CA LEU A 129 2.06 5.66 -6.91
C LEU A 129 2.39 5.35 -8.36
N GLY A 130 2.96 6.33 -9.07
CA GLY A 130 3.60 6.11 -10.35
C GLY A 130 5.08 5.84 -10.14
N VAL A 131 5.54 4.66 -10.55
CA VAL A 131 6.93 4.19 -10.40
C VAL A 131 7.54 4.09 -11.78
N ARG A 132 8.67 4.77 -11.97
CA ARG A 132 9.41 4.76 -13.23
C ARG A 132 10.38 3.57 -13.24
N ASP A 133 10.28 2.74 -14.27
CA ASP A 133 11.22 1.64 -14.47
C ASP A 133 12.51 2.08 -15.19
N ASN A 134 13.45 1.13 -15.36
CA ASN A 134 14.70 1.36 -16.08
C ASN A 134 14.52 1.71 -17.57
N ALA A 135 13.36 1.41 -18.16
CA ALA A 135 13.00 1.77 -19.53
C ALA A 135 12.27 3.13 -19.60
N ASN A 136 12.22 3.87 -18.49
CA ASN A 136 11.53 5.15 -18.34
C ASN A 136 10.00 5.05 -18.56
N GLN A 137 9.44 3.84 -18.41
CA GLN A 137 7.99 3.61 -18.40
C GLN A 137 7.45 3.78 -16.99
N VAL A 138 6.22 4.29 -16.87
CA VAL A 138 5.56 4.46 -15.58
C VAL A 138 4.61 3.29 -15.34
N ALA A 139 4.92 2.47 -14.34
CA ALA A 139 4.03 1.47 -13.78
C ALA A 139 3.29 2.06 -12.57
N TYR A 140 2.03 1.67 -12.38
CA TYR A 140 1.25 2.14 -11.25
C TYR A 140 1.11 1.05 -10.20
N THR A 141 1.39 1.40 -8.94
CA THR A 141 1.09 0.56 -7.78
C THR A 141 0.14 1.30 -6.86
N VAL A 142 -0.82 0.57 -6.27
CA VAL A 142 -1.89 1.19 -5.49
C VAL A 142 -2.01 0.50 -4.14
N PHE A 143 -2.17 1.29 -3.09
CA PHE A 143 -2.41 0.83 -1.74
C PHE A 143 -3.73 1.37 -1.21
N ARG A 144 -4.53 0.50 -0.60
CA ARG A 144 -5.71 0.89 0.18
C ARG A 144 -5.58 0.39 1.62
N ASP A 145 -6.51 0.81 2.47
CA ASP A 145 -6.59 0.43 3.88
C ASP A 145 -5.39 0.91 4.72
N LEU A 146 -4.61 1.88 4.22
CA LEU A 146 -3.52 2.52 4.94
C LEU A 146 -4.06 3.34 6.13
N ASP A 147 -3.33 3.32 7.24
CA ASP A 147 -3.55 4.22 8.37
C ASP A 147 -3.20 5.67 7.98
N ASP A 148 -4.16 6.58 8.09
CA ASP A 148 -3.97 8.01 7.73
C ASP A 148 -3.31 8.16 6.34
N PRO A 149 -4.04 7.86 5.25
CA PRO A 149 -3.51 7.91 3.87
C PRO A 149 -2.93 9.27 3.49
N GLU A 150 -3.44 10.36 4.06
CA GLU A 150 -2.95 11.72 3.89
C GLU A 150 -1.54 11.89 4.46
N ALA A 151 -1.25 11.33 5.63
CA ALA A 151 0.10 11.32 6.20
C ALA A 151 1.08 10.50 5.36
N TRP A 152 0.64 9.37 4.78
CA TRP A 152 1.45 8.60 3.82
C TRP A 152 1.82 9.42 2.59
N CYS A 153 0.83 10.05 1.96
CA CYS A 153 1.02 10.91 0.79
C CYS A 153 2.01 12.05 1.10
N SER A 154 1.83 12.72 2.24
CA SER A 154 2.70 13.81 2.67
C SER A 154 4.15 13.35 2.90
N LEU A 155 4.37 12.21 3.55
CA LEU A 155 5.71 11.67 3.79
C LEU A 155 6.41 11.28 2.49
N LEU A 156 5.70 10.64 1.55
CA LEU A 156 6.28 10.25 0.27
C LEU A 156 6.67 11.46 -0.59
N HIS A 157 5.87 12.54 -0.56
CA HIS A 157 6.25 13.80 -1.21
C HIS A 157 7.48 14.45 -0.56
N GLN A 158 7.57 14.44 0.77
CA GLN A 158 8.75 14.97 1.46
C GLN A 158 10.01 14.16 1.15
N SER A 159 9.89 12.83 1.12
CA SER A 159 11.03 11.95 0.84
C SER A 159 11.51 12.01 -0.61
N SER A 160 10.62 12.28 -1.57
CA SER A 160 11.01 12.45 -2.99
C SER A 160 11.65 13.82 -3.29
N MET A 161 11.40 14.85 -2.47
CA MET A 161 12.02 16.18 -2.62
C MET A 161 13.42 16.29 -2.01
N ASN A 162 13.77 15.42 -1.07
CA ASN A 162 15.06 15.46 -0.35
C ASN A 162 16.16 14.61 -1.02
N GLN A 163 15.92 14.12 -2.24
CA GLN A 163 16.85 13.33 -3.04
C GLN A 163 17.30 14.11 -4.27
#